data_AF-A0A3C1GEP7-F1
#
_entry.id   AF-A0A3C1GEP7-F1
#
_cell.length_a   1.000
_cell.length_b   1.000
_cell.length_c   1.000
_cell.angle_alpha   90.00
_cell.angle_beta   90.00
_cell.angle_gamma   90.00
#
_symmetry.space_group_name_H-M   'P 1'
#
loop_
_entity.id
_entity.type
_entity.pdbx_description
1 polymer ?
#
loop_
_entity_poly.entity_id
_entity_poly.type
_entity_poly.pdbx_seq_one_letter_code
_entity_poly.pdbx_strand_id
1 'polypeptide(L)' 'NKAREVSDLGQRIGLYREAVDKFAGSRRNIVYLYHLNYIVAHAKNLKGYTAVPDGLIRIKGTSWN' A
#
# COMPACT_ATOMS: atom_id res chain seq x y z
N ASN A 1 7.17 -9.59 -13.86
CA ASN A 1 7.14 -8.26 -14.49
C ASN A 1 5.90 -8.00 -15.34
N LYS A 2 5.39 -8.97 -16.12
CA LYS A 2 4.17 -8.85 -16.94
C LYS A 2 2.99 -8.05 -16.33
N ALA A 3 2.66 -8.23 -15.05
CA ALA A 3 1.57 -7.50 -14.39
C ALA A 3 1.71 -5.97 -14.38
N ARG A 4 2.94 -5.46 -14.56
CA ARG A 4 3.26 -4.03 -14.64
C ARG A 4 3.20 -3.49 -16.07
N GLU A 5 3.19 -4.36 -17.07
CA GLU A 5 3.21 -4.02 -18.50
C GLU A 5 1.80 -3.96 -19.11
N VAL A 6 0.82 -4.59 -18.43
CA VAL A 6 -0.57 -4.64 -18.89
C VAL A 6 -1.37 -3.49 -18.27
N SER A 7 -2.21 -2.82 -19.08
CA SER A 7 -3.12 -1.76 -18.61
C SER A 7 -4.51 -2.29 -18.22
N ASP A 8 -4.95 -3.40 -18.83
CA ASP A 8 -6.24 -4.01 -18.53
C ASP A 8 -6.31 -4.52 -17.08
N LEU A 9 -7.33 -4.08 -16.34
CA LEU A 9 -7.44 -4.37 -14.91
C LEU A 9 -7.64 -5.87 -14.64
N GLY A 10 -8.48 -6.54 -15.42
CA GLY A 10 -8.79 -7.96 -15.23
C GLY A 10 -7.56 -8.83 -15.41
N GLN A 11 -6.81 -8.60 -16.48
CA GLN A 11 -5.55 -9.27 -16.77
C GLN A 11 -4.50 -9.01 -15.68
N ARG A 12 -4.35 -7.76 -15.22
CA ARG A 12 -3.41 -7.42 -14.14
C ARG A 12 -3.75 -8.16 -12.84
N ILE A 13 -5.04 -8.23 -12.48
CA ILE A 13 -5.49 -8.96 -11.29
C ILE A 13 -5.11 -10.44 -11.40
N GLY A 14 -5.36 -11.07 -12.55
CA GLY A 14 -4.98 -12.47 -12.79
C GLY A 14 -3.49 -12.71 -12.58
N LEU A 15 -2.64 -11.87 -13.19
CA LEU A 15 -1.19 -11.97 -13.06
C LEU A 15 -0.69 -11.76 -11.62
N TYR A 16 -1.34 -10.90 -10.83
CA TYR A 16 -0.99 -10.73 -9.41
C TYR A 16 -1.44 -11.90 -8.55
N ARG A 17 -2.58 -12.54 -8.84
CA ARG A 17 -3.01 -13.77 -8.15
C ARG A 17 -1.98 -14.88 -8.32
N GLU A 18 -1.51 -15.11 -9.55
CA GLU A 18 -0.44 -16.08 -9.81
C GLU A 18 0.84 -15.78 -9.01
N ALA A 19 1.19 -14.51 -8.83
CA ALA A 19 2.34 -14.12 -8.04
C ALA A 19 2.15 -14.42 -6.54
N VAL A 20 0.96 -14.14 -6.01
CA VAL A 20 0.59 -14.44 -4.62
C VAL A 20 0.65 -15.95 -4.37
N ASP A 21 0.10 -16.77 -5.26
CA ASP A 21 0.09 -18.23 -5.12
C ASP A 21 1.51 -18.81 -5.04
N LYS A 22 2.42 -18.32 -5.89
CA LYS A 22 3.83 -18.74 -5.87
C LYS A 22 4.53 -18.36 -4.57
N PHE A 23 4.25 -17.16 -4.05
CA PHE A 23 4.90 -16.61 -2.88
C PHE A 23 4.35 -17.16 -1.57
N ALA A 24 3.03 -17.04 -1.35
CA ALA A 24 2.36 -17.41 -0.11
C ALA A 24 1.92 -18.88 -0.08
N GLY A 25 1.63 -19.48 -1.24
CA GLY A 25 1.19 -20.88 -1.34
C GLY A 25 2.36 -21.86 -1.41
N SER A 26 3.18 -21.74 -2.47
CA SER A 26 4.22 -22.71 -2.80
C SER A 26 5.54 -22.50 -2.05
N ARG A 27 6.14 -21.31 -2.16
CA ARG A 27 7.49 -21.06 -1.60
C ARG A 27 7.47 -20.85 -0.09
N ARG A 28 6.39 -20.24 0.43
CA ARG A 28 6.18 -19.94 1.86
C ARG A 28 7.41 -19.32 2.54
N ASN A 29 8.16 -18.52 1.79
CA ASN A 29 9.40 -17.90 2.27
C ASN A 29 9.13 -16.70 3.19
N ILE A 30 7.86 -16.34 3.39
CA ILE A 30 7.40 -15.32 4.34
C ILE A 30 6.17 -15.89 5.06
N VAL A 31 6.13 -15.76 6.38
CA VAL A 31 4.94 -16.04 7.20
C VAL A 31 4.14 -14.75 7.29
N TYR A 32 2.99 -14.72 6.65
CA TYR A 32 2.11 -13.57 6.66
C TYR A 32 1.31 -13.52 7.97
N LEU A 33 1.48 -12.46 8.77
CA LEU A 33 0.82 -12.33 10.07
C LEU A 33 -0.39 -11.39 10.01
N TYR A 34 -0.17 -10.10 9.69
CA TYR A 34 -1.22 -9.09 9.64
C TYR A 34 -0.77 -7.82 8.89
N HIS A 35 -1.73 -6.95 8.54
CA HIS A 35 -1.47 -5.58 8.05
C HIS A 35 -1.47 -4.60 9.23
N LEU A 36 -0.43 -3.76 9.33
CA LEU A 36 -0.31 -2.74 10.37
C LEU A 36 -1.30 -1.58 10.15
N ASN A 37 -1.88 -1.08 11.24
CA ASN A 37 -2.57 0.20 11.24
C ASN A 37 -1.54 1.35 11.21
N TYR A 38 -1.65 2.23 10.21
CA TYR A 38 -0.72 3.34 10.05
C TYR A 38 -1.18 4.55 10.87
N ILE A 39 -0.74 4.62 12.12
CA ILE A 39 -1.09 5.69 13.06
C ILE A 39 -0.08 6.83 12.93
N VAL A 40 -0.55 8.03 12.61
CA VAL A 40 0.29 9.23 12.49
C VAL A 40 -0.16 10.24 13.53
N ALA A 41 0.71 10.49 14.51
CA ALA A 41 0.52 11.59 15.46
C ALA A 41 1.12 12.87 14.90
N HIS A 42 0.43 14.00 15.07
CA HIS A 42 0.93 15.31 14.67
C HIS A 42 0.46 16.40 15.64
N ALA A 43 1.13 17.55 15.59
CA ALA A 43 0.79 18.70 16.43
C ALA A 43 -0.67 19.14 16.20
N LYS A 44 -1.35 19.58 17.27
CA LYS A 44 -2.76 20.02 17.23
C LYS A 44 -2.97 21.24 16.32
N ASN A 45 -1.96 22.09 16.17
CA ASN A 45 -1.99 23.25 15.29
C ASN A 45 -1.64 22.94 13.83
N LEU A 46 -1.25 21.70 13.50
CA LEU A 46 -1.11 21.28 12.10
C LEU A 46 -2.49 21.20 11.46
N LYS A 47 -2.66 21.90 10.33
CA LYS A 47 -3.90 21.90 9.54
C LYS A 47 -3.65 21.29 8.16
N GLY A 48 -4.72 20.80 7.54
CA GLY A 48 -4.70 20.27 6.17
C GLY A 48 -4.12 18.86 6.01
N TYR A 49 -3.71 18.20 7.10
CA TYR A 49 -3.23 16.82 7.02
C TYR A 49 -4.34 15.85 6.61
N THR A 50 -4.07 15.01 5.61
CA THR A 50 -4.97 13.96 5.14
C THR A 50 -4.21 12.63 5.09
N ALA A 51 -4.71 11.63 5.79
CA ALA A 51 -4.16 10.27 5.72
C ALA A 51 -4.57 9.60 4.41
N VAL A 52 -3.61 8.96 3.74
CA VAL A 52 -3.82 8.20 2.49
C VAL A 52 -3.38 6.75 2.73
N PRO A 53 -4.16 5.74 2.33
CA PRO A 53 -3.88 4.33 2.61
C PRO A 53 -2.82 3.74 1.65
N ASP A 54 -1.69 4.42 1.49
CA ASP A 54 -0.60 3.99 0.61
C ASP A 54 0.78 3.96 1.27
N GLY A 55 0.82 4.19 2.59
CA GLY A 55 2.05 4.13 3.39
C GLY A 55 2.93 5.39 3.30
N LEU A 56 2.48 6.45 2.63
CA LEU A 56 3.23 7.70 2.50
C LEU A 56 2.62 8.83 3.34
N ILE A 57 3.48 9.61 4.02
CA ILE A 57 3.07 10.85 4.69
C ILE A 57 3.22 12.01 3.70
N ARG A 58 2.11 12.69 3.41
CA ARG A 58 2.07 13.87 2.53
C ARG A 58 1.92 15.14 3.35
N ILE A 59 2.82 16.10 3.12
CA ILE A 59 2.81 17.42 3.77
C ILE A 59 2.32 18.53 2.84
N LYS A 60 2.08 18.23 1.57
CA LYS A 60 1.57 19.21 0.60
C LYS A 60 0.16 19.65 1.02
N GLY A 61 -0.05 20.97 1.09
CA GLY A 61 -1.31 21.56 1.55
C GLY A 61 -1.47 21.59 3.07
N THR A 62 -0.44 21.18 3.82
CA THR A 62 -0.41 21.35 5.27
C THR A 62 0.20 22.69 5.65
N SER A 63 -0.24 23.24 6.77
CA SER A 63 0.30 24.47 7.34
C SER A 63 0.32 24.40 8.87
N TRP A 64 1.20 25.20 9.46
CA TRP A 64 1.19 25.53 10.88
C TRP A 64 0.62 26.93 11.05
N ASN A 65 -0.25 27.09 12.04
CA ASN A 65 -0.59 28.39 12.61
C ASN A 65 0.33 28.67 13.79
#